data_AF-A0A6N9SG07-F1
#
_entry.id   AF-A0A6N9SG07-F1
#
_cell.length_a   1.000
_cell.length_b   1.000
_cell.length_c   1.000
_cell.angle_alpha   90.00
_cell.angle_beta   90.00
_cell.angle_gamma   90.00
#
_symmetry.space_group_name_H-M   'P 1'
#
loop_
_entity.id
_entity.type
_entity.pdbx_description
1 polymer ?
#
loop_
_entity_poly.entity_id
_entity_poly.type
_entity_poly.pdbx_seq_one_letter_code
_entity_poly.pdbx_strand_id
1 'polypeptide(L)'
;LRHINHPFALTLLIRVAGHTKRCHDRMTKACAAFPHAALAALAELLVQKEENSWRIMLMTMLISQPTLAEQVIPWLSTPAVAVLKSCQQQLTQPSNHASADLLPAIVVSPPWLSKKKKSPIPVLDLAPLNLESICTITDTEAKEFQTHWDWEPHKPGEGAKNFLYSLGYRRWDFDTYKYIGASDSAIDAWEREDFATLIQMFKAHHAPYQGEWHLNSLPFLPMQKAIKLWEFLSKEPHTAIKPVMLYLRLAGMSGFLHSFSRYPQEGFAVANYFAATELAPAVARAFNKLKTLRQDASSWLLKYPEHAITGLLPAALGKASEAQDNARAALRMLTENGHQPLLQEIARRYNQPEVTDAVNALLALDPLDNHPTKIPTLPTFYQPSLWTRPLLKANAQSLPDSALLHLGEMLRFPQEEALYPGLLQVKDACTTDSLAEFAWDLFTA
;
A
#
# COMPACT_ATOMS: atom_id res chain seq x y z
N LEU A 1 -5.37 -23.87 29.03
CA LEU A 1 -6.46 -23.04 28.47
C LEU A 1 -7.20 -23.69 27.30
N ARG A 2 -6.58 -24.47 26.40
CA ARG A 2 -7.27 -25.15 25.27
C ARG A 2 -8.42 -26.10 25.66
N HIS A 3 -8.52 -26.51 26.92
CA HIS A 3 -9.53 -27.45 27.42
C HIS A 3 -10.40 -26.88 28.55
N ILE A 4 -10.29 -25.59 28.86
CA ILE A 4 -11.06 -24.96 29.95
C ILE A 4 -12.18 -24.16 29.31
N ASN A 5 -13.40 -24.69 29.38
CA ASN A 5 -14.63 -24.13 28.83
C ASN A 5 -15.48 -23.38 29.88
N HIS A 6 -14.87 -22.93 30.97
CA HIS A 6 -15.59 -22.26 32.06
C HIS A 6 -15.72 -20.75 31.79
N PRO A 7 -16.91 -20.12 31.97
CA PRO A 7 -17.12 -18.69 31.73
C PRO A 7 -16.10 -17.79 32.43
N PHE A 8 -15.77 -18.08 33.69
CA PHE A 8 -14.74 -17.34 34.45
C PHE A 8 -13.36 -17.30 33.77
N ALA A 9 -12.95 -18.39 33.11
CA ALA A 9 -11.68 -18.41 32.39
C ALA A 9 -11.72 -17.49 31.15
N LEU A 10 -12.88 -17.40 30.48
CA LEU A 10 -13.07 -16.48 29.36
C LEU A 10 -13.21 -15.03 29.83
N THR A 11 -13.85 -14.77 30.98
CA THR A 11 -13.89 -13.44 31.61
C THR A 11 -12.48 -12.88 31.81
N LEU A 12 -11.55 -13.69 32.33
CA LEU A 12 -10.16 -13.27 32.51
C LEU A 12 -9.46 -12.97 31.18
N LEU A 13 -9.70 -13.78 30.14
CA LEU A 13 -9.13 -13.58 28.81
C LEU A 13 -9.67 -12.33 28.13
N ILE A 14 -10.97 -12.05 28.27
CA ILE A 14 -11.62 -10.86 27.71
C ILE A 14 -11.06 -9.60 28.35
N ARG A 15 -10.91 -9.56 29.68
CA ARG A 15 -10.34 -8.39 30.39
C ARG A 15 -8.92 -8.05 29.95
N VAL A 16 -8.10 -9.04 29.63
CA VAL A 16 -6.70 -8.80 29.21
C VAL A 16 -6.53 -8.67 27.69
N ALA A 17 -7.61 -8.78 26.91
CA ALA A 17 -7.55 -8.82 25.45
C ALA A 17 -6.95 -7.53 24.84
N GLY A 18 -7.18 -6.37 25.46
CA GLY A 18 -6.66 -5.08 25.00
C GLY A 18 -5.18 -4.81 25.27
N HIS A 19 -4.49 -5.65 26.06
CA HIS A 19 -3.11 -5.36 26.47
C HIS A 19 -2.06 -5.65 25.38
N THR A 20 -2.24 -6.72 24.60
CA THR A 20 -1.32 -7.07 23.50
C THR A 20 -2.06 -7.80 22.39
N LYS A 21 -1.54 -7.74 21.15
CA LYS A 21 -2.03 -8.52 20.01
C LYS A 21 -2.11 -10.02 20.32
N ARG A 22 -1.14 -10.55 21.08
CA ARG A 22 -1.11 -11.97 21.49
C ARG A 22 -2.24 -12.32 22.46
N CYS A 23 -2.63 -11.40 23.33
CA CYS A 23 -3.78 -11.58 24.23
C CYS A 23 -5.10 -11.60 23.44
N HIS A 24 -5.27 -10.67 22.50
CA HIS A 24 -6.44 -10.62 21.62
C HIS A 24 -6.61 -11.90 20.79
N ASP A 25 -5.52 -12.41 20.18
CA ASP A 25 -5.51 -13.67 19.43
C ASP A 25 -5.94 -14.88 20.28
N ARG A 26 -5.48 -14.93 21.53
CA ARG A 26 -5.81 -16.01 22.47
C ARG A 26 -7.27 -15.96 22.89
N MET A 27 -7.78 -14.75 23.18
CA MET A 27 -9.18 -14.52 23.50
C MET A 27 -10.07 -14.96 22.32
N THR A 28 -9.77 -14.50 21.11
CA THR A 28 -10.56 -14.81 19.90
C THR A 28 -10.65 -16.31 19.66
N LYS A 29 -9.52 -17.03 19.76
CA LYS A 29 -9.48 -18.50 19.61
C LYS A 29 -10.27 -19.22 20.70
N ALA A 30 -10.24 -18.73 21.93
CA ALA A 30 -10.96 -19.33 23.05
C ALA A 30 -12.47 -19.10 22.94
N CYS A 31 -12.89 -17.89 22.57
CA CYS A 31 -14.31 -17.57 22.34
C CYS A 31 -14.90 -18.38 21.18
N ALA A 32 -14.13 -18.57 20.10
CA ALA A 32 -14.56 -19.42 18.98
C ALA A 32 -14.68 -20.90 19.36
N ALA A 33 -13.79 -21.41 20.22
CA ALA A 33 -13.83 -22.80 20.68
C ALA A 33 -14.97 -23.08 21.67
N PHE A 34 -15.35 -22.09 22.49
CA PHE A 34 -16.33 -22.24 23.58
C PHE A 34 -17.37 -21.11 23.55
N PRO A 35 -18.26 -21.08 22.55
CA PRO A 35 -19.14 -19.94 22.33
C PRO A 35 -20.17 -19.75 23.46
N HIS A 36 -20.70 -20.83 24.06
CA HIS A 36 -21.61 -20.73 25.21
C HIS A 36 -20.97 -20.01 26.40
N ALA A 37 -19.74 -20.39 26.74
CA ALA A 37 -19.01 -19.83 27.87
C ALA A 37 -18.60 -18.37 27.61
N ALA A 38 -18.31 -18.03 26.34
CA ALA A 38 -17.95 -16.68 25.95
C ALA A 38 -19.16 -15.74 26.02
N LEU A 39 -20.31 -16.19 25.51
CA LEU A 39 -21.57 -15.47 25.58
C LEU A 39 -21.93 -15.18 27.05
N ALA A 40 -21.81 -16.20 27.91
CA ALA A 40 -22.06 -16.06 29.35
C ALA A 40 -21.12 -15.04 30.00
N ALA A 41 -19.82 -15.16 29.73
CA ALA A 41 -18.80 -14.28 30.28
C ALA A 41 -18.99 -12.81 29.86
N LEU A 42 -19.35 -12.57 28.59
CA LEU A 42 -19.60 -11.23 28.06
C LEU A 42 -20.84 -10.59 28.68
N ALA A 43 -21.95 -11.34 28.82
CA ALA A 43 -23.16 -10.84 29.45
C ALA A 43 -22.92 -10.44 30.91
N GLU A 44 -22.20 -11.27 31.67
CA GLU A 44 -21.84 -10.97 33.07
C GLU A 44 -20.85 -9.79 33.19
N LEU A 45 -19.93 -9.64 32.23
CA LEU A 45 -19.00 -8.52 32.21
C LEU A 45 -19.70 -7.18 31.95
N LEU A 46 -20.66 -7.16 31.03
CA LEU A 46 -21.43 -5.95 30.70
C LEU A 46 -22.32 -5.47 31.86
N VAL A 47 -22.74 -6.38 32.76
CA VAL A 47 -23.39 -5.98 34.02
C VAL A 47 -22.43 -5.20 34.92
N GLN A 48 -21.16 -5.59 34.97
CA GLN A 48 -20.17 -4.98 35.84
C GLN A 48 -19.67 -3.64 35.31
N LYS A 49 -19.48 -3.55 33.99
CA LYS A 49 -18.99 -2.36 33.31
C LYS A 49 -19.47 -2.38 31.86
N GLU A 50 -20.14 -1.30 31.48
CA GLU A 50 -20.49 -1.08 30.08
C GLU A 50 -19.23 -0.79 29.27
N GLU A 51 -18.93 -1.65 28.30
CA GLU A 51 -17.77 -1.49 27.40
C GLU A 51 -18.18 -1.85 25.97
N ASN A 52 -17.96 -0.92 25.04
CA ASN A 52 -18.38 -1.06 23.62
C ASN A 52 -17.77 -2.30 22.97
N SER A 53 -16.49 -2.58 23.24
CA SER A 53 -15.79 -3.75 22.70
C SER A 53 -16.47 -5.07 23.07
N TRP A 54 -16.90 -5.22 24.33
CA TRP A 54 -17.58 -6.40 24.85
C TRP A 54 -19.00 -6.51 24.29
N ARG A 55 -19.69 -5.38 24.16
CA ARG A 55 -21.03 -5.34 23.56
C ARG A 55 -21.02 -5.76 22.10
N ILE A 56 -20.07 -5.25 21.31
CA ILE A 56 -19.86 -5.66 19.92
C ILE A 56 -19.61 -7.17 19.84
N MET A 57 -18.69 -7.71 20.64
CA MET A 57 -18.42 -9.15 20.68
C MET A 57 -19.67 -9.98 21.02
N LEU A 58 -20.44 -9.56 22.03
CA LEU A 58 -21.68 -10.25 22.42
C LEU A 58 -22.69 -10.24 21.26
N MET A 59 -22.87 -9.08 20.62
CA MET A 59 -23.79 -8.92 19.50
C MET A 59 -23.36 -9.73 18.26
N THR A 60 -22.07 -9.75 17.91
CA THR A 60 -21.52 -10.60 16.84
C THR A 60 -21.83 -12.07 17.08
N MET A 61 -21.75 -12.54 18.33
CA MET A 61 -22.08 -13.92 18.69
C MET A 61 -23.59 -14.21 18.58
N LEU A 62 -24.44 -13.27 19.01
CA LEU A 62 -25.89 -13.38 18.88
C LEU A 62 -26.35 -13.41 17.42
N ILE A 63 -25.71 -12.62 16.54
CA ILE A 63 -25.98 -12.65 15.10
C ILE A 63 -25.55 -13.98 14.49
N SER A 64 -24.34 -14.44 14.82
CA SER A 64 -23.76 -15.64 14.21
C SER A 64 -24.48 -16.92 14.67
N GLN A 65 -24.97 -16.94 15.92
CA GLN A 65 -25.53 -18.12 16.57
C GLN A 65 -26.68 -17.73 17.51
N PRO A 66 -27.85 -17.31 16.98
CA PRO A 66 -28.95 -16.74 17.78
C PRO A 66 -29.53 -17.73 18.80
N THR A 67 -29.49 -19.03 18.50
CA THR A 67 -29.99 -20.08 19.39
C THR A 67 -29.14 -20.28 20.65
N LEU A 68 -27.89 -19.78 20.69
CA LEU A 68 -27.03 -19.86 21.89
C LEU A 68 -27.59 -19.06 23.06
N ALA A 69 -28.27 -17.97 22.77
CA ALA A 69 -28.81 -17.06 23.78
C ALA A 69 -29.69 -17.81 24.77
N GLU A 70 -30.65 -18.58 24.28
CA GLU A 70 -31.60 -19.35 25.09
C GLU A 70 -30.91 -20.46 25.89
N GLN A 71 -29.87 -21.07 25.34
CA GLN A 71 -29.12 -22.17 25.97
C GLN A 71 -28.29 -21.70 27.17
N VAL A 72 -27.88 -20.43 27.19
CA VAL A 72 -27.00 -19.86 28.22
C VAL A 72 -27.79 -19.18 29.35
N ILE A 73 -29.05 -18.80 29.13
CA ILE A 73 -29.93 -18.16 30.14
C ILE A 73 -29.92 -18.89 31.51
N PRO A 74 -30.00 -20.23 31.59
CA PRO A 74 -30.02 -20.92 32.88
C PRO A 74 -28.75 -20.75 33.73
N TRP A 75 -27.64 -20.30 33.14
CA TRP A 75 -26.34 -20.15 33.78
C TRP A 75 -25.99 -18.69 34.09
N LEU A 76 -26.89 -17.75 33.78
CA LEU A 76 -26.68 -16.32 33.93
C LEU A 76 -27.37 -15.76 35.19
N SER A 77 -26.77 -14.71 35.74
CA SER A 77 -27.43 -13.86 36.72
C SER A 77 -28.63 -13.13 36.11
N THR A 78 -29.63 -12.79 36.93
CA THR A 78 -30.81 -12.04 36.47
C THR A 78 -30.47 -10.74 35.74
N PRO A 79 -29.48 -9.93 36.20
CA PRO A 79 -29.02 -8.76 35.44
C PRO A 79 -28.39 -9.12 34.09
N ALA A 80 -27.60 -10.19 34.00
CA ALA A 80 -26.97 -10.61 32.75
C ALA A 80 -28.01 -11.12 31.73
N VAL A 81 -29.07 -11.79 32.20
CA VAL A 81 -30.22 -12.16 31.35
C VAL A 81 -30.91 -10.91 30.78
N ALA A 82 -31.03 -9.83 31.55
CA ALA A 82 -31.61 -8.57 31.07
C ALA A 82 -30.74 -7.91 29.99
N VAL A 83 -29.41 -7.91 30.16
CA VAL A 83 -28.46 -7.45 29.11
C VAL A 83 -28.64 -8.26 27.84
N LEU A 84 -28.64 -9.60 27.94
CA LEU A 84 -28.77 -10.51 26.81
C LEU A 84 -30.09 -10.28 26.05
N LYS A 85 -31.22 -10.16 26.76
CA LYS A 85 -32.54 -9.88 26.17
C LYS A 85 -32.60 -8.51 25.53
N SER A 86 -31.98 -7.49 26.14
CA SER A 86 -31.88 -6.15 25.56
C SER A 86 -31.13 -6.17 24.21
N CYS A 87 -30.00 -6.88 24.15
CA CYS A 87 -29.23 -7.09 22.93
C CYS A 87 -30.07 -7.83 21.86
N GLN A 88 -30.78 -8.90 22.23
CA GLN A 88 -31.68 -9.60 21.31
C GLN A 88 -32.82 -8.70 20.81
N GLN A 89 -33.39 -7.88 21.69
CA GLN A 89 -34.44 -6.93 21.32
C GLN A 89 -33.94 -5.89 20.33
N GLN A 90 -32.73 -5.34 20.55
CA GLN A 90 -32.07 -4.44 19.61
C GLN A 90 -31.90 -5.07 18.22
N LEU A 91 -31.55 -6.37 18.14
CA LEU A 91 -31.44 -7.09 16.86
C LEU A 91 -32.79 -7.28 16.15
N THR A 92 -33.91 -7.28 16.89
CA THR A 92 -35.26 -7.51 16.36
C THR A 92 -36.08 -6.24 16.15
N GLN A 93 -35.59 -5.07 16.57
CA GLN A 93 -36.34 -3.82 16.37
C GLN A 93 -36.47 -3.50 14.87
N PRO A 94 -37.70 -3.23 14.38
CA PRO A 94 -37.91 -2.83 12.99
C PRO A 94 -37.17 -1.51 12.75
N SER A 95 -36.10 -1.58 11.97
CA SER A 95 -35.32 -0.42 11.61
C SER A 95 -36.07 0.39 10.54
N ASN A 96 -36.31 1.68 10.79
CA ASN A 96 -36.87 2.61 9.81
C ASN A 96 -35.78 2.93 8.77
N HIS A 97 -35.60 2.03 7.80
CA HIS A 97 -34.65 2.19 6.71
C HIS A 97 -35.23 3.03 5.59
N ALA A 98 -34.38 3.87 5.01
CA ALA A 98 -34.72 4.58 3.79
C ALA A 98 -34.86 3.60 2.62
N SER A 99 -35.88 3.81 1.80
CA SER A 99 -36.03 3.13 0.52
C SER A 99 -35.03 3.67 -0.51
N ALA A 100 -34.79 2.90 -1.58
CA ALA A 100 -33.75 3.21 -2.57
C ALA A 100 -33.96 4.56 -3.29
N ASP A 101 -35.19 5.01 -3.44
CA ASP A 101 -35.59 6.29 -4.05
C ASP A 101 -35.22 7.52 -3.20
N LEU A 102 -35.03 7.33 -1.89
CA LEU A 102 -34.68 8.40 -0.95
C LEU A 102 -33.17 8.51 -0.70
N LEU A 103 -32.39 7.60 -1.27
CA LEU A 103 -30.95 7.48 -1.08
C LEU A 103 -30.17 8.13 -2.24
N PRO A 104 -28.97 8.67 -1.99
CA PRO A 104 -28.06 9.08 -3.06
C PRO A 104 -27.76 7.93 -4.02
N ALA A 105 -27.76 8.22 -5.33
CA ALA A 105 -27.53 7.21 -6.37
C ALA A 105 -26.22 6.42 -6.14
N ILE A 106 -25.18 7.07 -5.58
CA ILE A 106 -23.89 6.44 -5.31
C ILE A 106 -23.95 5.26 -4.34
N VAL A 107 -24.89 5.24 -3.38
CA VAL A 107 -25.06 4.12 -2.44
C VAL A 107 -26.15 3.14 -2.86
N VAL A 108 -26.91 3.44 -3.91
CA VAL A 108 -27.96 2.56 -4.47
C VAL A 108 -27.44 1.79 -5.67
N SER A 109 -26.72 2.47 -6.54
CA SER A 109 -26.20 1.97 -7.82
C SER A 109 -24.81 2.54 -8.07
N PRO A 110 -23.81 2.14 -7.27
CA PRO A 110 -22.46 2.65 -7.42
C PRO A 110 -21.87 2.34 -8.82
N PRO A 111 -20.99 3.21 -9.34
CA PRO A 111 -20.43 3.06 -10.68
C PRO A 111 -19.63 1.76 -10.85
N TRP A 112 -18.95 1.29 -9.79
CA TRP A 112 -18.16 0.05 -9.83
C TRP A 112 -19.00 -1.24 -9.89
N LEU A 113 -20.29 -1.20 -9.54
CA LEU A 113 -21.21 -2.34 -9.65
C LEU A 113 -22.09 -2.29 -10.90
N SER A 114 -22.14 -1.15 -11.58
CA SER A 114 -22.89 -1.01 -12.82
C SER A 114 -22.33 -1.97 -13.88
N LYS A 115 -23.17 -2.87 -14.40
CA LYS A 115 -22.78 -3.83 -15.45
C LYS A 115 -22.15 -3.07 -16.62
N LYS A 116 -20.82 -3.18 -16.74
CA LYS A 116 -19.94 -2.67 -17.82
C LYS A 116 -20.67 -1.82 -18.86
N LYS A 117 -20.96 -0.56 -18.56
CA LYS A 117 -20.89 0.44 -19.63
C LYS A 117 -19.50 0.26 -20.23
N LYS A 118 -19.40 0.07 -21.55
CA LYS A 118 -18.09 0.13 -22.22
C LYS A 118 -17.41 1.39 -21.71
N SER A 119 -16.21 1.26 -21.14
CA SER A 119 -15.45 2.44 -20.72
C SER A 119 -15.39 3.38 -21.93
N PRO A 120 -15.68 4.68 -21.74
CA PRO A 120 -15.65 5.63 -22.85
C PRO A 120 -14.23 5.79 -23.42
N ILE A 121 -13.21 5.36 -22.66
CA ILE A 121 -11.81 5.41 -23.06
C ILE A 121 -11.46 4.11 -23.80
N PRO A 122 -11.05 4.18 -25.08
CA PRO A 122 -10.56 3.01 -25.80
C PRO A 122 -9.26 2.49 -25.18
N VAL A 123 -9.11 1.17 -25.17
CA VAL A 123 -7.85 0.53 -24.74
C VAL A 123 -6.88 0.56 -25.92
N LEU A 124 -5.75 1.22 -25.74
CA LEU A 124 -4.70 1.37 -26.74
C LEU A 124 -3.43 0.63 -26.29
N ASP A 125 -2.68 0.10 -27.26
CA ASP A 125 -1.36 -0.48 -27.04
C ASP A 125 -0.32 0.50 -27.60
N LEU A 126 0.27 1.29 -26.70
CA LEU A 126 1.18 2.38 -27.05
C LEU A 126 2.57 2.08 -26.50
N ALA A 127 3.60 2.40 -27.28
CA ALA A 127 4.95 2.57 -26.73
C ALA A 127 5.11 4.01 -26.22
N PRO A 128 5.87 4.26 -25.14
CA PRO A 128 6.23 5.63 -24.75
C PRO A 128 6.92 6.35 -25.91
N LEU A 129 6.61 7.65 -26.10
CA LEU A 129 7.35 8.46 -27.07
C LEU A 129 8.81 8.55 -26.68
N ASN A 130 9.69 8.60 -27.68
CA ASN A 130 11.09 8.86 -27.43
C ASN A 130 11.24 10.31 -26.94
N LEU A 131 11.70 10.46 -25.70
CA LEU A 131 12.01 11.73 -25.08
C LEU A 131 13.38 11.59 -24.43
N GLU A 132 14.27 12.53 -24.75
CA GLU A 132 15.64 12.51 -24.25
C GLU A 132 15.65 12.59 -22.71
N SER A 133 16.39 11.68 -22.09
CA SER A 133 16.56 11.69 -20.64
C SER A 133 17.51 12.82 -20.22
N ILE A 134 17.14 13.56 -19.19
CA ILE A 134 17.92 14.68 -18.66
C ILE A 134 18.59 14.24 -17.36
N CYS A 135 19.85 14.63 -17.19
CA CYS A 135 20.59 14.49 -15.95
C CYS A 135 21.07 15.87 -15.50
N THR A 136 20.65 16.31 -14.32
CA THR A 136 21.04 17.62 -13.77
C THR A 136 22.29 17.55 -12.91
N ILE A 137 22.91 16.36 -12.75
CA ILE A 137 24.17 16.21 -12.00
C ILE A 137 25.30 16.86 -12.80
N THR A 138 25.92 17.87 -12.21
CA THR A 138 27.08 18.54 -12.80
C THR A 138 28.37 17.74 -12.57
N ASP A 139 29.40 18.04 -13.37
CA ASP A 139 30.76 17.52 -13.15
C ASP A 139 31.34 17.94 -11.80
N THR A 140 30.99 19.14 -11.34
CA THR A 140 31.42 19.67 -10.04
C THR A 140 30.77 18.88 -8.91
N GLU A 141 29.45 18.73 -8.90
CA GLU A 141 28.74 17.98 -7.86
C GLU A 141 29.19 16.51 -7.82
N ALA A 142 29.43 15.90 -8.98
CA ALA A 142 29.93 14.53 -9.06
C ALA A 142 31.35 14.40 -8.47
N LYS A 143 32.23 15.39 -8.70
CA LYS A 143 33.61 15.40 -8.17
C LYS A 143 33.65 15.75 -6.67
N GLU A 144 32.88 16.74 -6.25
CA GLU A 144 32.77 17.14 -4.84
C GLU A 144 32.27 15.97 -3.99
N PHE A 145 31.28 15.21 -4.47
CA PHE A 145 30.78 14.03 -3.77
C PHE A 145 31.82 12.90 -3.66
N GLN A 146 32.68 12.73 -4.66
CA GLN A 146 33.78 11.75 -4.59
C GLN A 146 34.83 12.13 -3.53
N THR A 147 34.93 13.42 -3.17
CA THR A 147 35.91 13.93 -2.21
C THR A 147 35.39 14.10 -0.78
N HIS A 148 34.09 14.26 -0.56
CA HIS A 148 33.56 14.77 0.72
C HIS A 148 32.98 13.71 1.68
N TRP A 149 32.90 12.44 1.27
CA TRP A 149 32.35 11.39 2.15
C TRP A 149 33.46 10.66 2.93
N ASP A 150 33.86 11.25 4.06
CA ASP A 150 34.91 10.80 4.99
C ASP A 150 34.52 9.63 5.93
N TRP A 151 33.36 8.97 5.74
CA TRP A 151 33.07 7.66 6.37
C TRP A 151 33.21 6.52 5.36
N GLU A 152 34.35 6.52 4.68
CA GLU A 152 34.91 5.50 3.78
C GLU A 152 34.01 4.94 2.66
N PRO A 153 34.47 5.18 1.43
CA PRO A 153 35.07 4.09 0.70
C PRO A 153 36.57 4.35 0.67
N HIS A 154 37.31 3.68 1.55
CA HIS A 154 38.72 3.47 1.24
C HIS A 154 38.79 2.98 -0.20
N LYS A 155 39.53 3.71 -1.05
CA LYS A 155 39.88 3.23 -2.39
C LYS A 155 40.24 1.75 -2.21
N PRO A 156 39.50 0.84 -2.84
CA PRO A 156 39.72 -0.58 -2.59
C PRO A 156 41.19 -0.88 -2.86
N GLY A 157 41.80 -1.71 -1.99
CA GLY A 157 43.17 -2.15 -2.20
C GLY A 157 43.33 -2.73 -3.61
N GLU A 158 44.55 -2.70 -4.14
CA GLU A 158 44.79 -3.19 -5.50
C GLU A 158 44.49 -4.69 -5.61
N GLY A 159 44.02 -5.10 -6.80
CA GLY A 159 43.72 -6.50 -7.11
C GLY A 159 42.26 -6.93 -6.83
N ALA A 160 41.85 -7.99 -7.52
CA ALA A 160 40.49 -8.52 -7.49
C ALA A 160 40.01 -8.89 -6.07
N LYS A 161 40.87 -9.52 -5.27
CA LYS A 161 40.54 -9.94 -3.89
C LYS A 161 40.12 -8.77 -3.00
N ASN A 162 40.89 -7.68 -3.02
CA ASN A 162 40.63 -6.49 -2.23
C ASN A 162 39.39 -5.74 -2.74
N PHE A 163 39.20 -5.71 -4.06
CA PHE A 163 37.99 -5.13 -4.65
C PHE A 163 36.73 -5.91 -4.24
N LEU A 164 36.74 -7.25 -4.36
CA LEU A 164 35.63 -8.11 -3.92
C LEU A 164 35.37 -7.97 -2.41
N TYR A 165 36.42 -7.85 -1.59
CA TYR A 165 36.27 -7.56 -0.16
C TYR A 165 35.48 -6.28 0.08
N SER A 166 35.77 -5.21 -0.69
CA SER A 166 35.04 -3.94 -0.61
C SER A 166 33.57 -4.04 -1.07
N LEU A 167 33.26 -4.99 -1.96
CA LEU A 167 31.90 -5.28 -2.40
C LEU A 167 31.08 -6.09 -1.39
N GLY A 168 31.69 -6.55 -0.29
CA GLY A 168 31.02 -7.31 0.77
C GLY A 168 31.44 -8.77 0.89
N TYR A 169 32.46 -9.24 0.16
CA TYR A 169 33.11 -10.53 0.44
C TYR A 169 33.99 -10.43 1.70
N ARG A 170 33.33 -10.19 2.84
CA ARG A 170 33.95 -10.03 4.16
C ARG A 170 33.02 -10.59 5.23
N ARG A 171 32.90 -11.91 5.31
CA ARG A 171 32.11 -12.56 6.36
C ARG A 171 32.94 -12.74 7.62
N TRP A 172 32.38 -12.37 8.78
CA TRP A 172 32.98 -12.72 10.07
C TRP A 172 32.82 -14.22 10.34
N ASP A 173 33.94 -14.89 10.62
CA ASP A 173 33.94 -16.28 11.03
C ASP A 173 34.16 -16.39 12.53
N PHE A 174 33.17 -16.95 13.23
CA PHE A 174 33.17 -17.04 14.69
C PHE A 174 34.14 -18.10 15.22
N ASP A 175 34.51 -19.09 14.39
CA ASP A 175 35.44 -20.15 14.78
C ASP A 175 36.89 -19.65 14.73
N THR A 176 37.26 -18.93 13.67
CA THR A 176 38.62 -18.40 13.51
C THR A 176 38.82 -16.98 14.01
N TYR A 177 37.75 -16.27 14.41
CA TYR A 177 37.73 -14.86 14.80
C TYR A 177 38.39 -13.95 13.75
N LYS A 178 38.14 -14.26 12.46
CA LYS A 178 38.71 -13.54 11.32
C LYS A 178 37.66 -13.29 10.25
N TYR A 179 37.89 -12.25 9.46
CA TYR A 179 37.13 -12.05 8.24
C TYR A 179 37.61 -13.01 7.14
N ILE A 180 36.66 -13.74 6.56
CA ILE A 180 36.87 -14.57 5.38
C ILE A 180 36.56 -13.72 4.15
N GLY A 181 37.52 -13.67 3.23
CA GLY A 181 37.41 -12.97 1.95
C GLY A 181 36.78 -13.81 0.84
N ALA A 182 36.80 -13.28 -0.38
CA ALA A 182 36.42 -14.01 -1.58
C ALA A 182 37.29 -15.27 -1.78
N SER A 183 36.68 -16.35 -2.27
CA SER A 183 37.40 -17.56 -2.70
C SER A 183 38.11 -17.33 -4.04
N ASP A 184 39.08 -18.18 -4.37
CA ASP A 184 39.77 -18.12 -5.67
C ASP A 184 38.79 -18.26 -6.84
N SER A 185 37.77 -19.12 -6.72
CA SER A 185 36.72 -19.23 -7.75
C SER A 185 35.88 -17.96 -7.91
N ALA A 186 35.66 -17.19 -6.82
CA ALA A 186 34.97 -15.90 -6.91
C ALA A 186 35.86 -14.84 -7.56
N ILE A 187 37.17 -14.90 -7.32
CA ILE A 187 38.18 -14.05 -8.00
C ILE A 187 38.21 -14.38 -9.50
N ASP A 188 38.25 -15.65 -9.88
CA ASP A 188 38.22 -16.10 -11.28
C ASP A 188 36.94 -15.62 -11.99
N ALA A 189 35.78 -15.75 -11.33
CA ALA A 189 34.51 -15.26 -11.87
C ALA A 189 34.52 -13.74 -12.07
N TRP A 190 35.10 -12.99 -11.13
CA TRP A 190 35.27 -11.53 -11.25
C TRP A 190 36.17 -11.11 -12.41
N GLU A 191 37.27 -11.82 -12.63
CA GLU A 191 38.22 -11.54 -13.71
C GLU A 191 37.61 -11.85 -15.08
N ARG A 192 36.79 -12.90 -15.17
CA ARG A 192 36.05 -13.30 -16.39
C ARG A 192 34.77 -12.50 -16.63
N GLU A 193 34.42 -11.58 -15.73
CA GLU A 193 33.13 -10.86 -15.73
C GLU A 193 31.90 -11.80 -15.73
N ASP A 194 32.03 -12.99 -15.15
CA ASP A 194 30.92 -13.91 -14.93
C ASP A 194 30.16 -13.49 -13.67
N PHE A 195 29.34 -12.45 -13.80
CA PHE A 195 28.59 -11.88 -12.69
C PHE A 195 27.50 -12.83 -12.15
N ALA A 196 26.98 -13.74 -12.97
CA ALA A 196 25.99 -14.72 -12.53
C ALA A 196 26.61 -15.70 -11.53
N THR A 197 27.77 -16.28 -11.87
CA THR A 197 28.54 -17.13 -10.97
C THR A 197 29.00 -16.34 -9.74
N LEU A 198 29.46 -15.10 -9.92
CA LEU A 198 29.87 -14.25 -8.80
C LEU A 198 28.74 -14.00 -7.80
N ILE A 199 27.50 -13.78 -8.26
CA ILE A 199 26.33 -13.63 -7.38
C ILE A 199 26.01 -14.93 -6.65
N GLN A 200 26.07 -16.08 -7.32
CA GLN A 200 25.85 -17.38 -6.70
C GLN A 200 26.89 -17.64 -5.59
N MET A 201 28.16 -17.36 -5.86
CA MET A 201 29.25 -17.51 -4.90
C MET A 201 29.11 -16.55 -3.72
N PHE A 202 28.62 -15.33 -3.93
CA PHE A 202 28.34 -14.38 -2.85
C PHE A 202 27.24 -14.90 -1.91
N LYS A 203 26.17 -15.46 -2.47
CA LYS A 203 25.08 -16.08 -1.68
C LYS A 203 25.60 -17.26 -0.85
N ALA A 204 26.44 -18.11 -1.45
CA ALA A 204 27.07 -19.21 -0.72
C ALA A 204 28.04 -18.72 0.36
N HIS A 205 28.77 -17.63 0.09
CA HIS A 205 29.72 -17.03 1.03
C HIS A 205 29.02 -16.52 2.29
N HIS A 206 27.82 -15.94 2.20
CA HIS A 206 27.08 -15.40 3.35
C HIS A 206 26.12 -16.37 4.02
N ALA A 207 25.89 -17.57 3.45
CA ALA A 207 24.99 -18.56 4.01
C ALA A 207 25.33 -18.91 5.48
N PRO A 208 24.31 -19.08 6.36
CA PRO A 208 22.87 -19.09 6.07
C PRO A 208 22.20 -17.70 6.00
N TYR A 209 22.96 -16.62 6.21
CA TYR A 209 22.42 -15.27 6.22
C TYR A 209 22.36 -14.67 4.81
N GLN A 210 21.51 -13.65 4.66
CA GLN A 210 21.47 -12.86 3.44
C GLN A 210 22.56 -11.78 3.51
N GLY A 211 23.59 -11.91 2.66
CA GLY A 211 24.57 -10.86 2.46
C GLY A 211 24.00 -9.69 1.65
N GLU A 212 24.61 -8.53 1.80
CA GLU A 212 24.28 -7.31 1.07
C GLU A 212 25.53 -6.79 0.33
N TRP A 213 25.34 -6.40 -0.94
CA TRP A 213 26.42 -5.83 -1.74
C TRP A 213 26.71 -4.39 -1.34
N HIS A 214 27.98 -4.08 -1.11
CA HIS A 214 28.44 -2.72 -0.79
C HIS A 214 28.98 -2.03 -2.04
N LEU A 215 28.14 -1.23 -2.71
CA LEU A 215 28.46 -0.71 -4.04
C LEU A 215 29.22 0.62 -4.05
N ASN A 216 29.66 1.12 -2.89
CA ASN A 216 30.44 2.36 -2.78
C ASN A 216 31.75 2.32 -3.59
N SER A 217 32.25 1.13 -3.93
CA SER A 217 33.48 0.95 -4.69
C SER A 217 33.32 1.00 -6.22
N LEU A 218 32.09 0.96 -6.75
CA LEU A 218 31.85 0.97 -8.20
C LEU A 218 32.44 2.20 -8.91
N PRO A 219 32.41 3.43 -8.33
CA PRO A 219 33.05 4.60 -8.93
C PRO A 219 34.56 4.49 -9.18
N PHE A 220 35.25 3.52 -8.55
CA PHE A 220 36.69 3.29 -8.76
C PHE A 220 36.99 2.33 -9.93
N LEU A 221 35.98 1.75 -10.55
CA LEU A 221 36.14 0.91 -11.74
C LEU A 221 36.12 1.75 -13.02
N PRO A 222 36.69 1.24 -14.13
CA PRO A 222 36.39 1.79 -15.45
C PRO A 222 34.87 1.79 -15.70
N MET A 223 34.36 2.91 -16.21
CA MET A 223 32.92 3.17 -16.33
C MET A 223 32.13 2.02 -16.98
N GLN A 224 32.66 1.41 -18.05
CA GLN A 224 31.99 0.28 -18.72
C GLN A 224 31.84 -0.96 -17.83
N LYS A 225 32.85 -1.26 -17.00
CA LYS A 225 32.77 -2.38 -16.05
C LYS A 225 31.80 -2.06 -14.91
N ALA A 226 31.79 -0.81 -14.43
CA ALA A 226 30.83 -0.35 -13.43
C ALA A 226 29.37 -0.41 -13.91
N ILE A 227 29.09 -0.01 -15.15
CA ILE A 227 27.74 -0.09 -15.75
C ILE A 227 27.26 -1.54 -15.79
N LYS A 228 28.08 -2.45 -16.34
CA LYS A 228 27.74 -3.88 -16.38
C LYS A 228 27.48 -4.41 -14.98
N LEU A 229 28.38 -4.16 -14.03
CA LEU A 229 28.24 -4.67 -12.67
C LEU A 229 26.98 -4.12 -11.99
N TRP A 230 26.69 -2.83 -12.17
CA TRP A 230 25.48 -2.19 -11.63
C TRP A 230 24.19 -2.80 -12.19
N GLU A 231 24.15 -3.09 -13.49
CA GLU A 231 23.02 -3.75 -14.16
C GLU A 231 22.67 -5.11 -13.54
N PHE A 232 23.68 -5.88 -13.11
CA PHE A 232 23.46 -7.17 -12.45
C PHE A 232 23.21 -7.02 -10.94
N LEU A 233 24.05 -6.27 -10.23
CA LEU A 233 24.00 -6.18 -8.76
C LEU A 233 22.83 -5.36 -8.23
N SER A 234 22.30 -4.41 -9.01
CA SER A 234 21.09 -3.65 -8.63
C SER A 234 19.84 -4.52 -8.42
N LYS A 235 19.85 -5.76 -8.94
CA LYS A 235 18.77 -6.76 -8.77
C LYS A 235 18.90 -7.54 -7.45
N GLU A 236 20.08 -7.51 -6.82
CA GLU A 236 20.40 -8.16 -5.55
C GLU A 236 20.27 -7.16 -4.37
N PRO A 237 20.25 -7.62 -3.10
CA PRO A 237 20.31 -6.71 -1.95
C PRO A 237 21.61 -5.89 -1.98
N HIS A 238 21.50 -4.57 -1.90
CA HIS A 238 22.66 -3.68 -2.00
C HIS A 238 22.46 -2.34 -1.29
N THR A 239 23.58 -1.69 -1.01
CA THR A 239 23.66 -0.30 -0.54
C THR A 239 24.26 0.61 -1.62
N ALA A 240 24.33 1.91 -1.35
CA ALA A 240 25.12 2.88 -2.11
C ALA A 240 24.55 3.30 -3.49
N ILE A 241 23.23 3.44 -3.60
CA ILE A 241 22.55 3.89 -4.83
C ILE A 241 23.07 5.27 -5.30
N LYS A 242 23.11 6.23 -4.37
CA LYS A 242 23.50 7.61 -4.67
C LYS A 242 24.92 7.75 -5.23
N PRO A 243 25.99 7.26 -4.60
CA PRO A 243 27.34 7.39 -5.15
C PRO A 243 27.51 6.68 -6.50
N VAL A 244 26.86 5.52 -6.69
CA VAL A 244 26.87 4.83 -7.99
C VAL A 244 26.24 5.69 -9.07
N MET A 245 25.07 6.29 -8.80
CA MET A 245 24.37 7.10 -9.79
C MET A 245 24.98 8.47 -10.04
N LEU A 246 25.71 9.04 -9.08
CA LEU A 246 26.51 10.25 -9.31
C LEU A 246 27.67 9.99 -10.28
N TYR A 247 28.27 8.80 -10.21
CA TYR A 247 29.34 8.39 -11.11
C TYR A 247 28.83 7.97 -12.49
N LEU A 248 27.82 7.10 -12.54
CA LEU A 248 27.30 6.52 -13.79
C LEU A 248 26.35 7.45 -14.53
N ARG A 249 25.66 8.36 -13.83
CA ARG A 249 24.63 9.26 -14.39
C ARG A 249 23.63 8.48 -15.23
N LEU A 250 23.27 9.00 -16.41
CA LEU A 250 22.32 8.34 -17.33
C LEU A 250 22.77 6.94 -17.76
N ALA A 251 24.08 6.68 -17.83
CA ALA A 251 24.58 5.36 -18.20
C ALA A 251 24.23 4.27 -17.16
N GLY A 252 23.90 4.67 -15.92
CA GLY A 252 23.46 3.78 -14.85
C GLY A 252 21.94 3.63 -14.73
N MET A 253 21.14 4.25 -15.61
CA MET A 253 19.68 4.33 -15.46
C MET A 253 19.00 2.96 -15.36
N SER A 254 19.41 1.99 -16.18
CA SER A 254 18.82 0.64 -16.13
C SER A 254 18.98 -0.02 -14.76
N GLY A 255 20.18 -0.01 -14.18
CA GLY A 255 20.40 -0.50 -12.82
C GLY A 255 19.68 0.34 -11.76
N PHE A 256 19.54 1.65 -11.99
CA PHE A 256 18.79 2.51 -11.08
C PHE A 256 17.31 2.15 -11.01
N LEU A 257 16.68 1.79 -12.14
CA LEU A 257 15.28 1.34 -12.15
C LEU A 257 15.08 0.09 -11.29
N HIS A 258 15.99 -0.89 -11.38
CA HIS A 258 15.96 -2.08 -10.53
C HIS A 258 16.10 -1.72 -9.04
N SER A 259 17.08 -0.87 -8.74
CA SER A 259 17.37 -0.42 -7.38
C SER A 259 16.22 0.40 -6.77
N PHE A 260 15.67 1.35 -7.52
CA PHE A 260 14.55 2.19 -7.12
C PHE A 260 13.30 1.36 -6.80
N SER A 261 13.02 0.32 -7.60
CA SER A 261 11.89 -0.59 -7.32
C SER A 261 12.05 -1.32 -5.98
N ARG A 262 13.27 -1.55 -5.52
CA ARG A 262 13.59 -2.26 -4.28
C ARG A 262 13.66 -1.31 -3.07
N TYR A 263 14.30 -0.17 -3.26
CA TYR A 263 14.61 0.81 -2.21
C TYR A 263 14.11 2.21 -2.60
N PRO A 264 12.79 2.42 -2.76
CA PRO A 264 12.27 3.69 -3.25
C PRO A 264 12.57 4.86 -2.30
N GLN A 265 12.72 4.61 -0.98
CA GLN A 265 13.09 5.63 0.01
C GLN A 265 14.45 6.27 -0.30
N GLU A 266 15.46 5.44 -0.60
CA GLU A 266 16.79 5.91 -0.97
C GLU A 266 16.83 6.40 -2.43
N GLY A 267 16.02 5.76 -3.29
CA GLY A 267 15.91 6.08 -4.70
C GLY A 267 15.43 7.50 -4.97
N PHE A 268 14.48 8.04 -4.21
CA PHE A 268 13.93 9.39 -4.48
C PHE A 268 14.96 10.51 -4.36
N ALA A 269 15.91 10.41 -3.42
CA ALA A 269 17.01 11.36 -3.30
C ALA A 269 17.86 11.44 -4.57
N VAL A 270 17.90 10.35 -5.34
CA VAL A 270 18.64 10.25 -6.61
C VAL A 270 17.75 10.57 -7.81
N ALA A 271 16.49 10.11 -7.82
CA ALA A 271 15.55 10.34 -8.91
C ALA A 271 15.32 11.82 -9.19
N ASN A 272 15.43 12.68 -8.17
CA ASN A 272 15.34 14.13 -8.31
C ASN A 272 16.36 14.76 -9.26
N TYR A 273 17.44 14.06 -9.62
CA TYR A 273 18.43 14.53 -10.60
C TYR A 273 18.16 14.09 -12.03
N PHE A 274 17.18 13.20 -12.24
CA PHE A 274 16.94 12.59 -13.54
C PHE A 274 15.50 12.82 -14.00
N ALA A 275 15.38 13.35 -15.21
CA ALA A 275 14.12 13.32 -15.95
C ALA A 275 14.22 12.17 -16.96
N ALA A 276 13.59 11.04 -16.66
CA ALA A 276 13.57 9.86 -17.53
C ALA A 276 12.15 9.28 -17.55
N THR A 277 11.67 8.92 -18.74
CA THR A 277 10.29 8.41 -18.91
C THR A 277 10.07 7.09 -18.18
N GLU A 278 11.12 6.29 -18.07
CA GLU A 278 11.18 4.97 -17.49
C GLU A 278 11.04 5.00 -15.96
N LEU A 279 11.33 6.14 -15.32
CA LEU A 279 11.10 6.34 -13.89
C LEU A 279 9.61 6.55 -13.58
N ALA A 280 8.85 7.11 -14.53
CA ALA A 280 7.50 7.56 -14.27
C ALA A 280 6.56 6.46 -13.70
N PRO A 281 6.56 5.21 -14.21
CA PRO A 281 5.73 4.15 -13.63
C PRO A 281 6.05 3.84 -12.16
N ALA A 282 7.34 3.83 -11.80
CA ALA A 282 7.77 3.55 -10.43
C ALA A 282 7.41 4.72 -9.50
N VAL A 283 7.57 5.96 -9.97
CA VAL A 283 7.17 7.18 -9.24
C VAL A 283 5.65 7.24 -9.06
N ALA A 284 4.86 6.95 -10.09
CA ALA A 284 3.40 6.92 -10.01
C ALA A 284 2.89 5.84 -9.04
N ARG A 285 3.55 4.67 -9.01
CA ARG A 285 3.27 3.65 -7.97
C ARG A 285 3.59 4.16 -6.57
N ALA A 286 4.73 4.83 -6.38
CA ALA A 286 5.08 5.40 -5.08
C ALA A 286 4.08 6.47 -4.63
N PHE A 287 3.66 7.34 -5.55
CA PHE A 287 2.59 8.33 -5.32
C PHE A 287 1.28 7.66 -4.83
N ASN A 288 0.83 6.63 -5.55
CA ASN A 288 -0.48 6.01 -5.32
C ASN A 288 -0.51 4.89 -4.26
N LYS A 289 0.65 4.39 -3.81
CA LYS A 289 0.71 3.21 -2.92
C LYS A 289 1.55 3.42 -1.67
N LEU A 290 2.52 4.34 -1.68
CA LEU A 290 3.50 4.49 -0.61
C LEU A 290 3.29 5.80 0.13
N LYS A 291 2.44 5.78 1.16
CA LYS A 291 2.06 6.97 1.96
C LYS A 291 3.27 7.83 2.39
N THR A 292 4.37 7.20 2.80
CA THR A 292 5.57 7.90 3.28
C THR A 292 6.38 8.58 2.18
N LEU A 293 6.25 8.13 0.93
CA LEU A 293 7.02 8.63 -0.22
C LEU A 293 6.17 9.46 -1.18
N ARG A 294 4.89 9.67 -0.87
CA ARG A 294 3.96 10.37 -1.76
C ARG A 294 4.41 11.78 -2.05
N GLN A 295 4.91 12.50 -1.04
CA GLN A 295 5.39 13.87 -1.22
C GLN A 295 6.61 13.94 -2.15
N ASP A 296 7.55 13.01 -2.00
CA ASP A 296 8.71 12.91 -2.89
C ASP A 296 8.28 12.58 -4.33
N ALA A 297 7.32 11.66 -4.48
CA ALA A 297 6.76 11.29 -5.78
C ALA A 297 6.03 12.46 -6.45
N SER A 298 5.18 13.18 -5.72
CA SER A 298 4.48 14.38 -6.23
C SER A 298 5.49 15.46 -6.64
N SER A 299 6.52 15.68 -5.81
CA SER A 299 7.59 16.64 -6.12
C SER A 299 8.33 16.28 -7.41
N TRP A 300 8.63 15.00 -7.65
CA TRP A 300 9.26 14.57 -8.91
C TRP A 300 8.34 14.73 -10.12
N LEU A 301 7.06 14.34 -9.98
CA LEU A 301 6.06 14.45 -11.05
C LEU A 301 5.87 15.92 -11.49
N LEU A 302 5.78 16.84 -10.53
CA LEU A 302 5.65 18.28 -10.79
C LEU A 302 6.96 18.92 -11.29
N LYS A 303 8.12 18.37 -10.91
CA LYS A 303 9.43 18.82 -11.41
C LYS A 303 9.67 18.40 -12.85
N TYR A 304 9.22 17.20 -13.24
CA TYR A 304 9.44 16.62 -14.57
C TYR A 304 8.13 16.19 -15.26
N PRO A 305 7.17 17.10 -15.48
CA PRO A 305 5.83 16.74 -15.94
C PRO A 305 5.83 16.18 -17.38
N GLU A 306 6.74 16.62 -18.25
CA GLU A 306 6.83 16.11 -19.63
C GLU A 306 7.27 14.64 -19.66
N HIS A 307 8.33 14.29 -18.92
CA HIS A 307 8.81 12.91 -18.78
C HIS A 307 7.80 12.04 -18.04
N ALA A 308 7.15 12.58 -17.00
CA ALA A 308 6.11 11.89 -16.26
C ALA A 308 4.93 11.52 -17.18
N ILE A 309 4.36 12.49 -17.89
CA ILE A 309 3.23 12.24 -18.78
C ILE A 309 3.62 11.28 -19.91
N THR A 310 4.79 11.49 -20.52
CA THR A 310 5.27 10.64 -21.63
C THR A 310 5.42 9.18 -21.20
N GLY A 311 5.95 8.93 -20.00
CA GLY A 311 6.10 7.57 -19.47
C GLY A 311 4.82 6.93 -18.94
N LEU A 312 3.83 7.74 -18.52
CA LEU A 312 2.58 7.24 -17.91
C LEU A 312 1.44 7.06 -18.92
N LEU A 313 1.42 7.83 -20.00
CA LEU A 313 0.31 7.81 -20.96
C LEU A 313 0.01 6.42 -21.55
N PRO A 314 1.01 5.60 -21.93
CA PRO A 314 0.76 4.23 -22.37
C PRO A 314 0.01 3.37 -21.37
N ALA A 315 0.39 3.40 -20.09
CA ALA A 315 -0.27 2.63 -19.04
C ALA A 315 -1.68 3.19 -18.75
N ALA A 316 -1.85 4.51 -18.79
CA ALA A 316 -3.13 5.16 -18.55
C ALA A 316 -4.19 4.78 -19.60
N LEU A 317 -3.79 4.61 -20.85
CA LEU A 317 -4.66 4.23 -21.97
C LEU A 317 -4.67 2.71 -22.25
N GLY A 318 -3.87 1.93 -21.52
CA GLY A 318 -3.75 0.48 -21.68
C GLY A 318 -4.87 -0.33 -21.03
N LYS A 319 -4.59 -1.60 -20.75
CA LYS A 319 -5.54 -2.51 -20.10
C LYS A 319 -5.72 -2.16 -18.61
N ALA A 320 -6.95 -2.36 -18.12
CA ALA A 320 -7.28 -2.22 -16.70
C ALA A 320 -6.34 -3.06 -15.82
N SER A 321 -5.56 -2.39 -14.98
CA SER A 321 -4.47 -2.97 -14.19
C SER A 321 -4.03 -1.98 -13.10
N GLU A 322 -3.24 -2.44 -12.13
CA GLU A 322 -2.64 -1.55 -11.13
C GLU A 322 -1.78 -0.46 -11.77
N ALA A 323 -1.07 -0.78 -12.87
CA ALA A 323 -0.28 0.21 -13.60
C ALA A 323 -1.16 1.32 -14.19
N GLN A 324 -2.33 0.97 -14.73
CA GLN A 324 -3.30 1.95 -15.20
C GLN A 324 -3.84 2.82 -14.05
N ASP A 325 -4.22 2.20 -12.92
CA ASP A 325 -4.73 2.93 -11.75
C ASP A 325 -3.68 3.96 -11.26
N ASN A 326 -2.41 3.54 -11.11
CA ASN A 326 -1.31 4.40 -10.71
C ASN A 326 -1.07 5.54 -11.72
N ALA A 327 -1.04 5.22 -13.02
CA ALA A 327 -0.80 6.20 -14.08
C ALA A 327 -1.91 7.25 -14.14
N ARG A 328 -3.18 6.83 -14.09
CA ARG A 328 -4.34 7.75 -14.11
C ARG A 328 -4.39 8.63 -12.87
N ALA A 329 -4.05 8.11 -11.69
CA ALA A 329 -3.98 8.91 -10.48
C ALA A 329 -2.92 10.02 -10.60
N ALA A 330 -1.70 9.67 -11.05
CA ALA A 330 -0.64 10.64 -11.25
C ALA A 330 -0.96 11.67 -12.36
N LEU A 331 -1.54 11.24 -13.49
CA LEU A 331 -1.96 12.15 -14.56
C LEU A 331 -3.04 13.12 -14.10
N ARG A 332 -4.00 12.66 -13.28
CA ARG A 332 -5.02 13.53 -12.69
C ARG A 332 -4.41 14.59 -11.78
N MET A 333 -3.52 14.19 -10.87
CA MET A 333 -2.79 15.15 -10.02
C MET A 333 -2.06 16.19 -10.86
N LEU A 334 -1.40 15.77 -11.94
CA LEU A 334 -0.74 16.69 -12.88
C LEU A 334 -1.73 17.65 -13.56
N THR A 335 -2.91 17.17 -13.97
CA THR A 335 -3.95 18.03 -14.58
C THR A 335 -4.53 19.03 -13.59
N GLU A 336 -4.76 18.63 -12.34
CA GLU A 336 -5.22 19.50 -11.26
C GLU A 336 -4.19 20.59 -10.92
N ASN A 337 -2.90 20.30 -11.13
CA ASN A 337 -1.79 21.24 -11.02
C ASN A 337 -1.49 22.01 -12.34
N GLY A 338 -2.42 22.02 -13.29
CA GLY A 338 -2.35 22.87 -14.49
C GLY A 338 -1.60 22.26 -15.69
N HIS A 339 -1.18 20.99 -15.63
CA HIS A 339 -0.48 20.33 -16.74
C HIS A 339 -1.40 19.68 -17.78
N GLN A 340 -2.70 19.98 -17.77
CA GLN A 340 -3.64 19.49 -18.79
C GLN A 340 -3.24 19.86 -20.23
N PRO A 341 -2.80 21.10 -20.56
CA PRO A 341 -2.36 21.44 -21.91
C PRO A 341 -1.16 20.60 -22.38
N LEU A 342 -0.23 20.29 -21.46
CA LEU A 342 0.93 19.46 -21.75
C LEU A 342 0.53 18.01 -22.03
N LEU A 343 -0.45 17.46 -21.29
CA LEU A 343 -1.01 16.14 -21.56
C LEU A 343 -1.61 16.06 -22.97
N GLN A 344 -2.39 17.07 -23.37
CA GLN A 344 -2.97 17.14 -24.71
C GLN A 344 -1.91 17.34 -25.81
N GLU A 345 -0.85 18.10 -25.53
CA GLU A 345 0.29 18.26 -26.43
C GLU A 345 1.01 16.93 -26.67
N ILE A 346 1.35 16.20 -25.60
CA ILE A 346 2.01 14.89 -25.70
C ILE A 346 1.12 13.88 -26.43
N ALA A 347 -0.19 13.89 -26.19
CA ALA A 347 -1.14 13.06 -26.92
C ALA A 347 -1.08 13.33 -28.45
N ARG A 348 -1.01 14.60 -28.85
CA ARG A 348 -0.90 14.99 -30.27
C ARG A 348 0.39 14.53 -30.92
N ARG A 349 1.50 14.43 -30.17
CA ARG A 349 2.80 13.94 -30.69
C ARG A 349 2.77 12.46 -31.13
N TYR A 350 1.78 11.67 -30.71
CA TYR A 350 1.59 10.31 -31.24
C TYR A 350 1.10 10.29 -32.69
N ASN A 351 0.64 11.42 -33.24
CA ASN A 351 0.08 11.53 -34.59
C ASN A 351 -1.05 10.53 -34.88
N GLN A 352 -1.83 10.18 -33.84
CA GLN A 352 -2.97 9.26 -33.91
C GLN A 352 -4.20 9.95 -33.30
N PRO A 353 -5.30 10.14 -34.05
CA PRO A 353 -6.50 10.79 -33.53
C PRO A 353 -7.09 10.00 -32.35
N GLU A 354 -7.00 8.67 -32.37
CA GLU A 354 -7.52 7.78 -31.32
C GLU A 354 -6.87 8.07 -29.96
N VAL A 355 -5.58 8.45 -29.93
CA VAL A 355 -4.87 8.80 -28.69
C VAL A 355 -5.40 10.12 -28.13
N THR A 356 -5.64 11.11 -28.99
CA THR A 356 -6.18 12.41 -28.57
C THR A 356 -7.61 12.26 -28.06
N ASP A 357 -8.44 11.48 -28.75
CA ASP A 357 -9.81 11.17 -28.34
C ASP A 357 -9.83 10.42 -27.00
N ALA A 358 -8.93 9.46 -26.81
CA ALA A 358 -8.80 8.73 -25.55
C ALA A 358 -8.38 9.63 -24.38
N VAL A 359 -7.48 10.59 -24.61
CA VAL A 359 -7.08 11.59 -23.60
C VAL A 359 -8.22 12.54 -23.28
N ASN A 360 -8.98 12.99 -24.28
CA ASN A 360 -10.16 13.82 -24.04
C ASN A 360 -11.24 13.05 -23.26
N ALA A 361 -11.46 11.78 -23.60
CA ALA A 361 -12.36 10.90 -22.84
C ALA A 361 -11.86 10.69 -21.39
N LEU A 362 -10.55 10.60 -21.16
CA LEU A 362 -9.95 10.51 -19.82
C LEU A 362 -10.19 11.78 -19.01
N LEU A 363 -10.03 12.96 -19.62
CA LEU A 363 -10.26 14.26 -18.98
C LEU A 363 -11.76 14.53 -18.71
N ALA A 364 -12.63 13.95 -19.52
CA ALA A 364 -14.08 14.08 -19.39
C ALA A 364 -14.73 13.03 -18.46
N LEU A 365 -13.94 12.13 -17.85
CA LEU A 365 -14.46 11.14 -16.91
C LEU A 365 -15.17 11.81 -15.73
N ASP A 366 -16.32 11.25 -15.34
CA ASP A 366 -16.98 11.63 -14.10
C ASP A 366 -16.03 11.36 -12.92
N PRO A 367 -15.81 12.31 -12.01
CA PRO A 367 -15.05 12.08 -10.79
C PRO A 367 -15.49 10.85 -9.98
N LEU A 368 -16.75 10.40 -10.10
CA LEU A 368 -17.26 9.16 -9.49
C LEU A 368 -16.74 7.89 -10.18
N ASP A 369 -16.30 7.95 -11.43
CA ASP A 369 -15.69 6.79 -12.11
C ASP A 369 -14.23 6.56 -11.67
N ASN A 370 -13.70 7.41 -10.77
CA ASN A 370 -12.35 7.31 -10.24
C ASN A 370 -12.23 6.33 -9.06
N HIS A 371 -12.65 5.08 -9.29
CA HIS A 371 -12.47 4.00 -8.33
C HIS A 371 -11.36 3.03 -8.79
N PRO A 372 -10.69 2.31 -7.86
CA PRO A 372 -9.69 1.30 -8.23
C PRO A 372 -10.27 0.21 -9.12
N THR A 373 -9.44 -0.35 -10.01
CA THR A 373 -9.81 -1.52 -10.83
C THR A 373 -10.15 -2.73 -9.96
N LYS A 374 -9.44 -2.90 -8.84
CA LYS A 374 -9.66 -3.96 -7.85
C LYS A 374 -9.98 -3.36 -6.49
N ILE A 375 -11.25 -3.42 -6.11
CA ILE A 375 -11.70 -2.97 -4.79
C ILE A 375 -11.30 -4.03 -3.74
N PRO A 376 -10.53 -3.66 -2.70
CA PRO A 376 -10.20 -4.59 -1.63
C PRO A 376 -11.45 -5.05 -0.88
N THR A 377 -11.51 -6.33 -0.52
CA THR A 377 -12.58 -6.84 0.34
C THR A 377 -12.63 -6.09 1.66
N LEU A 378 -13.84 -5.90 2.18
CA LEU A 378 -14.03 -5.32 3.50
C LEU A 378 -13.36 -6.20 4.57
N PRO A 379 -12.68 -5.59 5.55
CA PRO A 379 -12.05 -6.36 6.63
C PRO A 379 -13.13 -7.01 7.50
N THR A 380 -12.79 -8.12 8.17
CA THR A 380 -13.74 -8.92 8.96
C THR A 380 -14.37 -8.15 10.12
N PHE A 381 -13.70 -7.10 10.62
CA PHE A 381 -14.24 -6.23 11.67
C PHE A 381 -15.34 -5.28 11.16
N TYR A 382 -15.48 -5.11 9.84
CA TYR A 382 -16.48 -4.21 9.26
C TYR A 382 -17.87 -4.82 9.33
N GLN A 383 -18.57 -4.58 10.45
CA GLN A 383 -19.89 -5.12 10.77
C GLN A 383 -20.89 -3.98 11.04
N PRO A 384 -21.27 -3.20 10.01
CA PRO A 384 -22.07 -1.98 10.18
C PRO A 384 -23.49 -2.22 10.71
N SER A 385 -23.98 -3.46 10.65
CA SER A 385 -25.24 -3.85 11.29
C SER A 385 -25.21 -3.72 12.82
N LEU A 386 -24.02 -3.67 13.42
CA LEU A 386 -23.80 -3.51 14.87
C LEU A 386 -23.54 -2.06 15.29
N TRP A 387 -23.48 -1.13 14.34
CA TRP A 387 -23.07 0.24 14.56
C TRP A 387 -24.24 1.20 14.48
N THR A 388 -24.02 2.41 15.00
CA THR A 388 -24.95 3.53 14.89
C THR A 388 -25.10 3.91 13.41
N ARG A 389 -26.30 3.75 12.88
CA ARG A 389 -26.55 3.98 11.44
C ARG A 389 -26.60 5.49 11.14
N PRO A 390 -25.94 5.96 10.06
CA PRO A 390 -26.16 7.29 9.54
C PRO A 390 -27.65 7.50 9.19
N LEU A 391 -28.15 8.68 9.51
CA LEU A 391 -29.54 9.10 9.29
C LEU A 391 -29.59 10.14 8.19
N LEU A 392 -30.54 10.02 7.26
CA LEU A 392 -30.77 11.02 6.22
C LEU A 392 -31.30 12.33 6.81
N LYS A 393 -30.77 13.47 6.34
CA LYS A 393 -31.25 14.81 6.76
C LYS A 393 -32.70 15.07 6.41
N ALA A 394 -33.18 14.50 5.29
CA ALA A 394 -34.50 14.81 4.74
C ALA A 394 -35.67 14.21 5.55
N ASN A 395 -35.48 13.05 6.16
CA ASN A 395 -36.57 12.27 6.75
C ASN A 395 -36.19 11.49 8.02
N ALA A 396 -34.95 11.65 8.52
CA ALA A 396 -34.41 10.94 9.67
C ALA A 396 -34.44 9.39 9.54
N GLN A 397 -34.61 8.84 8.34
CA GLN A 397 -34.52 7.40 8.10
C GLN A 397 -33.05 6.97 8.04
N SER A 398 -32.79 5.74 8.48
CA SER A 398 -31.44 5.18 8.54
C SER A 398 -31.00 4.58 7.22
N LEU A 399 -29.68 4.59 6.96
CA LEU A 399 -29.11 3.87 5.82
C LEU A 399 -29.30 2.34 5.98
N PRO A 400 -29.81 1.64 4.95
CA PRO A 400 -29.92 0.18 4.96
C PRO A 400 -28.54 -0.49 4.83
N ASP A 401 -28.46 -1.78 5.14
CA ASP A 401 -27.19 -2.54 5.09
C ASP A 401 -26.49 -2.50 3.73
N SER A 402 -27.25 -2.52 2.64
CA SER A 402 -26.70 -2.40 1.29
C SER A 402 -25.97 -1.06 1.08
N ALA A 403 -26.53 0.04 1.59
CA ALA A 403 -25.89 1.35 1.51
C ALA A 403 -24.63 1.44 2.38
N LEU A 404 -24.65 0.80 3.56
CA LEU A 404 -23.48 0.74 4.44
C LEU A 404 -22.37 -0.12 3.85
N LEU A 405 -22.69 -1.20 3.12
CA LEU A 405 -21.72 -1.99 2.39
C LEU A 405 -21.01 -1.14 1.33
N HIS A 406 -21.74 -0.41 0.50
CA HIS A 406 -21.16 0.48 -0.51
C HIS A 406 -20.36 1.64 0.12
N LEU A 407 -20.82 2.18 1.25
CA LEU A 407 -20.06 3.17 2.02
C LEU A 407 -18.72 2.61 2.50
N GLY A 408 -18.72 1.37 3.01
CA GLY A 408 -17.52 0.66 3.38
C GLY A 408 -16.56 0.50 2.20
N GLU A 409 -17.06 0.11 1.03
CA GLU A 409 -16.24 -0.03 -0.19
C GLU A 409 -15.58 1.28 -0.58
N MET A 410 -16.32 2.40 -0.56
CA MET A 410 -15.77 3.74 -0.84
C MET A 410 -14.66 4.12 0.14
N LEU A 411 -14.80 3.78 1.42
CA LEU A 411 -13.77 4.03 2.44
C LEU A 411 -12.49 3.20 2.21
N ARG A 412 -12.54 2.16 1.37
CA ARG A 412 -11.35 1.38 0.96
C ARG A 412 -10.62 1.98 -0.24
N PHE A 413 -11.19 2.99 -0.90
CA PHE A 413 -10.52 3.64 -2.02
C PHE A 413 -9.31 4.45 -1.53
N PRO A 414 -8.24 4.57 -2.32
CA PRO A 414 -7.14 5.47 -2.00
C PRO A 414 -7.64 6.91 -1.79
N GLN A 415 -7.42 7.48 -0.60
CA GLN A 415 -7.85 8.84 -0.21
C GLN A 415 -6.64 9.80 -0.17
N GLU A 416 -6.03 10.04 -1.33
CA GLU A 416 -4.62 10.47 -1.36
C GLU A 416 -4.37 11.97 -1.45
N GLU A 417 -5.25 12.70 -2.15
CA GLU A 417 -5.25 14.17 -2.25
C GLU A 417 -6.66 14.73 -2.02
N ALA A 418 -7.67 14.10 -2.62
CA ALA A 418 -9.07 14.45 -2.43
C ALA A 418 -9.87 13.26 -1.90
N LEU A 419 -10.91 13.56 -1.11
CA LEU A 419 -11.92 12.58 -0.75
C LEU A 419 -12.65 12.13 -2.00
N TYR A 420 -12.89 10.82 -2.13
CA TYR A 420 -13.70 10.28 -3.21
C TYR A 420 -15.07 11.01 -3.23
N PRO A 421 -15.51 11.57 -4.37
CA PRO A 421 -16.70 12.43 -4.41
C PRO A 421 -17.98 11.76 -3.91
N GLY A 422 -18.07 10.42 -4.03
CA GLY A 422 -19.18 9.66 -3.46
C GLY A 422 -19.30 9.75 -1.94
N LEU A 423 -18.17 9.88 -1.22
CA LEU A 423 -18.17 10.11 0.23
C LEU A 423 -18.73 11.48 0.58
N LEU A 424 -18.46 12.49 -0.25
CA LEU A 424 -19.01 13.84 -0.08
C LEU A 424 -20.53 13.84 -0.28
N GLN A 425 -21.04 13.09 -1.26
CA GLN A 425 -22.49 12.94 -1.47
C GLN A 425 -23.18 12.29 -0.25
N VAL A 426 -22.58 11.27 0.36
CA VAL A 426 -23.11 10.65 1.59
C VAL A 426 -23.06 11.64 2.76
N LYS A 427 -21.96 12.37 2.90
CA LYS A 427 -21.80 13.42 3.92
C LYS A 427 -22.87 14.51 3.78
N ASP A 428 -23.22 14.87 2.55
CA ASP A 428 -24.24 15.89 2.28
C ASP A 428 -25.66 15.37 2.54
N ALA A 429 -25.91 14.08 2.31
CA ALA A 429 -27.22 13.45 2.51
C ALA A 429 -27.54 13.10 3.97
N CYS A 430 -26.53 12.81 4.80
CA CYS A 430 -26.72 12.32 6.18
C CYS A 430 -26.42 13.38 7.26
N THR A 431 -27.09 13.30 8.42
CA THR A 431 -26.86 14.24 9.53
C THR A 431 -25.44 14.12 10.08
N THR A 432 -24.84 15.26 10.45
CA THR A 432 -23.45 15.30 10.95
C THR A 432 -23.26 14.42 12.19
N ASP A 433 -24.21 14.46 13.13
CA ASP A 433 -24.10 13.71 14.39
C ASP A 433 -24.15 12.20 14.15
N SER A 434 -25.06 11.72 13.30
CA SER A 434 -25.15 10.28 13.00
C SER A 434 -23.93 9.74 12.25
N LEU A 435 -23.32 10.56 11.38
CA LEU A 435 -22.06 10.22 10.71
C LEU A 435 -20.88 10.19 11.69
N ALA A 436 -20.85 11.09 12.69
CA ALA A 436 -19.82 11.12 13.71
C ALA A 436 -19.86 9.86 14.59
N GLU A 437 -21.06 9.46 15.03
CA GLU A 437 -21.25 8.22 15.79
C GLU A 437 -20.86 6.99 14.97
N PHE A 438 -21.29 6.90 13.70
CA PHE A 438 -20.88 5.82 12.80
C PHE A 438 -19.35 5.75 12.61
N ALA A 439 -18.69 6.90 12.45
CA ALA A 439 -17.24 6.96 12.31
C ALA A 439 -16.52 6.56 13.60
N TRP A 440 -17.10 6.88 14.77
CA TRP A 440 -16.56 6.48 16.07
C TRP A 440 -16.68 4.97 16.30
N ASP A 441 -17.82 4.37 15.94
CA ASP A 441 -18.02 2.93 15.97
C ASP A 441 -17.03 2.21 15.03
N LEU A 442 -16.85 2.74 13.81
CA LEU A 442 -15.86 2.22 12.86
C LEU A 442 -14.41 2.33 13.37
N PHE A 443 -14.06 3.42 14.06
CA PHE A 443 -12.72 3.62 14.62
C PHE A 443 -12.43 2.68 15.81
N THR A 444 -13.46 2.33 16.57
CA THR A 444 -13.35 1.50 17.78
C THR A 444 -13.30 -0.01 17.45
N ALA A 445 -13.88 -0.41 16.31
CA ALA A 445 -13.85 -1.77 15.77
C ALA A 445 -12.45 -2.15 15.26
#